data_AF-A0A7W0L0Q3-F1
#
_entry.id   AF-A0A7W0L0Q3-F1
#
_cell.length_a   1.000
_cell.length_b   1.000
_cell.length_c   1.000
_cell.angle_alpha   90.00
_cell.angle_beta   90.00
_cell.angle_gamma   90.00
#
_symmetry.space_group_name_H-M   'P 1'
#
loop_
_entity.id
_entity.type
_entity.pdbx_description
1 polymer ?
#
loop_
_entity_poly.entity_id
_entity_poly.type
_entity_poly.pdbx_seq_one_letter_code
_entity_poly.pdbx_strand_id
1 'polypeptide(L)'
;FVIVNLDTFGDARFDYYALVRSNGSHLDGSLWRDPESKRDRRIAKLTVWRASKDSVSLRIPLKKMRLGGKNTVTFRWFVQTLLSGDKCRRVCIDRVPNNGAVTERNGKPEPKPTPTKTPDEDPGLHQAPVDPDPTESPAATEAPTATESPAATESPAATESPAATESP
;
A
#
# COMPACT_ATOMS: atom_id res chain seq x y z
N PHE A 1 9.22 17.43 -5.64
CA PHE A 1 7.99 16.75 -5.18
C PHE A 1 8.28 15.26 -5.03
N VAL A 2 7.56 14.60 -4.13
CA VAL A 2 7.49 13.14 -4.07
C VAL A 2 6.03 12.75 -4.25
N ILE A 3 5.77 11.82 -5.16
CA ILE A 3 4.43 11.33 -5.48
C ILE A 3 4.41 9.83 -5.22
N VAL A 4 3.53 9.35 -4.36
CA VAL A 4 3.27 7.91 -4.20
C VAL A 4 2.00 7.58 -4.94
N ASN A 5 2.10 6.84 -6.03
CA ASN A 5 0.94 6.42 -6.83
C ASN A 5 0.44 5.08 -6.30
N LEU A 6 -0.88 4.93 -6.16
CA LEU A 6 -1.52 3.70 -5.68
C LEU A 6 -2.60 3.25 -6.66
N ASP A 7 -2.51 1.99 -7.08
CA ASP A 7 -3.50 1.24 -7.85
C ASP A 7 -4.20 0.30 -6.88
N THR A 8 -5.46 0.62 -6.58
CA THR A 8 -6.23 -0.06 -5.55
C THR A 8 -7.32 -0.97 -6.14
N PHE A 9 -7.58 -0.87 -7.46
CA PHE A 9 -8.60 -1.67 -8.16
C PHE A 9 -8.02 -2.76 -9.06
N GLY A 10 -6.72 -2.72 -9.37
CA GLY A 10 -6.02 -3.72 -10.19
C GLY A 10 -6.23 -3.54 -11.69
N ASP A 11 -6.74 -2.38 -12.12
CA ASP A 11 -7.01 -2.06 -13.53
C ASP A 11 -5.83 -1.36 -14.23
N ALA A 12 -4.64 -1.40 -13.61
CA ALA A 12 -3.40 -0.74 -14.02
C ALA A 12 -3.44 0.80 -13.99
N ARG A 13 -4.59 1.41 -13.74
CA ARG A 13 -4.69 2.84 -13.47
C ARG A 13 -4.40 3.09 -11.99
N PHE A 14 -3.57 4.08 -11.71
CA PHE A 14 -3.38 4.56 -10.34
C PHE A 14 -4.51 5.52 -10.00
N ASP A 15 -5.38 5.11 -9.08
CA ASP A 15 -6.61 5.81 -8.74
C ASP A 15 -6.48 6.69 -7.48
N TYR A 16 -5.38 6.54 -6.75
CA TYR A 16 -4.96 7.44 -5.68
C TYR A 16 -3.51 7.87 -5.84
N TYR A 17 -3.19 9.06 -5.34
CA TYR A 17 -1.80 9.47 -5.15
C TYR A 17 -1.61 10.28 -3.87
N ALA A 18 -0.50 10.03 -3.17
CA ALA A 18 -0.01 10.90 -2.12
C ALA A 18 0.96 11.92 -2.73
N LEU A 19 0.66 13.20 -2.58
CA LEU A 19 1.51 14.30 -3.03
C LEU A 19 2.24 14.90 -1.84
N VAL A 20 3.57 14.86 -1.88
CA VAL A 20 4.46 15.55 -0.95
C VAL A 20 5.16 16.69 -1.68
N ARG A 21 4.92 17.91 -1.20
CA ARG A 21 5.56 19.14 -1.70
C ARG A 21 6.54 19.66 -0.67
N SER A 22 7.76 19.97 -1.12
CA SER A 22 8.71 20.76 -0.33
C SER A 22 8.63 22.23 -0.76
N ASN A 23 8.75 23.14 0.20
CA ASN A 23 8.98 24.57 -0.03
C ASN A 23 10.39 25.01 0.41
N GLY A 24 11.31 24.06 0.65
CA GLY A 24 12.66 24.31 1.14
C GLY A 24 12.81 24.16 2.66
N SER A 25 11.84 24.61 3.46
CA SER A 25 11.88 24.53 4.93
C SER A 25 10.94 23.48 5.53
N HIS A 26 9.85 23.15 4.83
CA HIS A 26 8.83 22.22 5.28
C HIS A 26 8.41 21.25 4.17
N LEU A 27 7.76 20.17 4.59
CA LEU A 27 7.07 19.22 3.72
C LEU A 27 5.58 19.26 4.02
N ASP A 28 4.75 19.44 2.99
CA ASP A 28 3.30 19.28 3.08
C ASP A 28 2.87 18.04 2.31
N GLY A 29 2.05 17.21 2.96
CA GLY A 29 1.56 15.95 2.44
C GLY A 29 0.04 15.97 2.28
N SER A 30 -0.43 15.44 1.15
CA SER A 30 -1.86 15.30 0.89
C SER A 30 -2.16 14.02 0.13
N LEU A 31 -3.28 13.38 0.42
CA LEU A 31 -3.78 12.21 -0.30
C LEU A 31 -4.92 12.66 -1.21
N TRP A 32 -4.87 12.21 -2.46
CA TRP A 32 -5.83 12.52 -3.50
C TRP A 32 -6.36 11.26 -4.14
N ARG A 33 -7.57 11.36 -4.69
CA ARG A 33 -8.17 10.38 -5.59
C ARG A 33 -8.24 11.00 -6.98
N ASP A 34 -7.81 10.26 -7.99
CA ASP A 34 -7.85 10.61 -9.42
C ASP A 34 -8.89 9.69 -10.11
N PRO A 35 -10.16 10.12 -10.23
CA PRO A 35 -11.18 9.36 -10.91
C PRO A 35 -11.12 9.60 -12.42
N GLU A 36 -11.35 8.56 -13.21
CA GLU A 36 -11.19 8.60 -14.67
C GLU A 36 -11.82 9.78 -15.42
N SER A 37 -13.03 10.14 -15.04
CA SER A 37 -13.83 11.16 -15.73
C SER A 37 -14.11 12.39 -14.88
N LYS A 38 -13.48 12.52 -13.71
CA LYS A 38 -13.77 13.60 -12.75
C LYS A 38 -12.49 14.30 -12.32
N ARG A 39 -12.65 15.49 -11.75
CA ARG A 39 -11.53 16.21 -11.14
C ARG A 39 -10.99 15.46 -9.93
N ASP A 40 -9.69 15.59 -9.73
CA ASP A 40 -9.01 15.07 -8.55
C ASP A 40 -9.64 15.60 -7.27
N ARG A 41 -9.79 14.71 -6.29
CA ARG A 41 -10.42 15.03 -5.01
C ARG A 41 -9.47 14.74 -3.87
N ARG A 42 -9.18 15.76 -3.06
CA ARG A 42 -8.41 15.60 -1.83
C ARG A 42 -9.19 14.74 -0.82
N ILE A 43 -8.53 13.74 -0.28
CA ILE A 43 -9.07 12.77 0.67
C ILE A 43 -8.60 13.07 2.10
N ALA A 44 -7.33 13.44 2.26
CA ALA A 44 -6.75 13.71 3.57
C ALA A 44 -5.52 14.62 3.49
N LYS A 45 -5.20 15.29 4.60
CA LYS A 45 -3.84 15.76 4.89
C LYS A 45 -3.02 14.58 5.40
N LEU A 46 -1.75 14.50 5.00
CA LEU A 46 -0.81 13.47 5.43
C LEU A 46 0.24 14.10 6.34
N THR A 47 0.56 13.41 7.42
CA THR A 47 1.77 13.71 8.19
C THR A 47 2.97 13.19 7.42
N VAL A 48 3.96 14.06 7.23
CA VAL A 48 5.20 13.76 6.53
C VAL A 48 6.36 14.05 7.46
N TRP A 49 7.27 13.10 7.57
CA TRP A 49 8.49 13.22 8.36
C TRP A 49 9.69 13.27 7.45
N ARG A 50 10.71 14.01 7.87
CA ARG A 50 12.01 14.11 7.20
C ARG A 50 13.09 13.75 8.21
N ALA A 51 13.59 12.52 8.16
CA ALA A 51 14.64 12.07 9.08
C ALA A 51 16.02 12.65 8.71
N SER A 52 16.25 12.94 7.43
CA SER A 52 17.50 13.47 6.90
C SER A 52 17.26 14.29 5.64
N LYS A 53 18.33 14.88 5.10
CA LYS A 53 18.23 15.66 3.87
C LYS A 53 17.73 14.86 2.66
N ASP A 54 17.94 13.54 2.68
CA ASP A 54 17.72 12.62 1.55
C ASP A 54 16.56 11.62 1.79
N SER A 55 15.79 11.78 2.88
CA SER A 55 14.73 10.83 3.25
C SER A 55 13.40 11.52 3.52
N VAL A 56 12.31 10.93 3.04
CA VAL A 56 10.93 11.34 3.32
C VAL A 56 10.15 10.12 3.75
N SER A 57 9.46 10.22 4.88
CA SER A 57 8.55 9.19 5.37
C SER A 57 7.13 9.75 5.46
N LEU A 58 6.15 8.95 5.10
CA LEU A 58 4.73 9.31 5.21
C LEU A 58 3.91 8.09 5.62
N ARG A 59 2.76 8.34 6.24
CA ARG A 59 1.81 7.29 6.61
C ARG A 59 0.54 7.43 5.79
N ILE A 60 0.26 6.44 4.94
CA ILE A 60 -0.93 6.43 4.08
C ILE A 60 -2.12 5.83 4.85
N PRO A 61 -3.23 6.58 5.04
CA PRO A 61 -4.38 6.09 5.78
C PRO A 61 -5.27 5.20 4.90
N LEU A 62 -4.90 3.93 4.75
CA LEU A 62 -5.62 2.93 3.95
C LEU A 62 -7.13 2.87 4.26
N LYS A 63 -7.53 3.09 5.53
CA LYS A 63 -8.95 3.14 5.96
C LYS A 63 -9.78 4.26 5.31
N LYS A 64 -9.15 5.31 4.79
CA LYS A 64 -9.81 6.42 4.08
C LYS A 64 -9.89 6.20 2.57
N MET A 65 -9.32 5.10 2.08
CA MET A 65 -9.25 4.75 0.66
C MET A 65 -10.24 3.64 0.35
N ARG A 66 -10.70 3.60 -0.91
CA ARG A 66 -11.51 2.49 -1.42
C ARG A 66 -10.54 1.48 -2.02
N LEU A 67 -10.18 0.45 -1.26
CA LEU A 67 -9.22 -0.56 -1.69
C LEU A 67 -9.93 -1.69 -2.45
N GLY A 68 -10.19 -1.48 -3.73
CA GLY A 68 -10.70 -2.50 -4.65
C GLY A 68 -12.13 -2.97 -4.41
N GLY A 69 -12.52 -4.03 -5.13
CA GLY A 69 -13.82 -4.69 -5.00
C GLY A 69 -13.91 -5.59 -3.77
N LYS A 70 -15.02 -6.34 -3.63
CA LYS A 70 -15.22 -7.27 -2.50
C LYS A 70 -14.10 -8.30 -2.35
N ASN A 71 -13.47 -8.71 -3.46
CA ASN A 71 -12.50 -9.81 -3.51
C ASN A 71 -11.05 -9.34 -3.67
N THR A 72 -10.79 -8.04 -3.81
CA THR A 72 -9.43 -7.51 -3.99
C THR A 72 -8.75 -7.40 -2.62
N VAL A 73 -7.69 -8.18 -2.40
CA VAL A 73 -6.92 -8.24 -1.13
C VAL A 73 -5.54 -7.60 -1.22
N THR A 74 -5.19 -7.06 -2.38
CA THR A 74 -3.93 -6.36 -2.63
C THR A 74 -4.14 -4.95 -3.13
N PHE A 75 -3.08 -4.16 -3.13
CA PHE A 75 -2.96 -2.91 -3.87
C PHE A 75 -1.52 -2.80 -4.40
N ARG A 76 -1.31 -1.96 -5.40
CA ARG A 76 0.01 -1.74 -6.00
C ARG A 76 0.45 -0.31 -5.78
N TRP A 77 1.75 -0.07 -5.61
CA TRP A 77 2.27 1.28 -5.45
C TRP A 77 3.66 1.47 -6.05
N PHE A 78 3.97 2.70 -6.42
CA PHE A 78 5.34 3.14 -6.72
C PHE A 78 5.51 4.61 -6.35
N VAL A 79 6.75 5.03 -6.20
CA VAL A 79 7.14 6.42 -5.91
C VAL A 79 7.71 7.06 -7.17
N GLN A 80 7.33 8.31 -7.41
CA GLN A 80 7.94 9.17 -8.41
C GLN A 80 8.46 10.42 -7.72
N THR A 81 9.74 10.74 -7.90
CA THR A 81 10.30 12.02 -7.48
C THR A 81 10.37 12.96 -8.68
N LEU A 82 9.96 14.21 -8.47
CA LEU A 82 10.01 15.28 -9.46
C LEU A 82 10.92 16.38 -8.93
N LEU A 83 12.09 16.56 -9.55
CA LEU A 83 13.03 17.60 -9.18
C LEU A 83 13.05 18.69 -10.24
N SER A 84 12.76 19.90 -9.81
CA SER A 84 12.80 21.13 -10.62
C SER A 84 13.80 22.09 -9.98
N GLY A 85 14.71 22.67 -10.76
CA GLY A 85 15.71 23.63 -10.30
C GLY A 85 16.85 23.78 -11.30
N ASP A 86 17.88 24.55 -10.96
CA ASP A 86 18.96 24.90 -11.90
C ASP A 86 19.75 23.69 -12.42
N LYS A 87 19.85 22.64 -11.60
CA LYS A 87 20.46 21.35 -11.98
C LYS A 87 19.59 20.53 -12.94
N CYS A 88 18.31 20.87 -13.07
CA CYS A 88 17.31 20.18 -13.88
C CYS A 88 16.59 21.20 -14.79
N ARG A 89 17.23 21.56 -15.93
CA ARG A 89 16.67 22.48 -16.95
C ARG A 89 15.28 22.05 -17.45
N ARG A 90 15.00 20.74 -17.44
CA ARG A 90 13.67 20.13 -17.52
C ARG A 90 13.44 19.34 -16.25
N VAL A 91 12.17 19.12 -15.88
CA VAL A 91 11.83 18.35 -14.67
C VAL A 91 12.52 16.99 -14.72
N CYS A 92 13.41 16.73 -13.77
CA CYS A 92 14.01 15.41 -13.58
C CYS A 92 12.95 14.51 -12.93
N ILE A 93 12.71 13.35 -13.54
CA ILE A 93 11.75 12.36 -13.09
C ILE A 93 12.51 11.09 -12.74
N ASP A 94 12.36 10.62 -11.51
CA ASP A 94 12.92 9.36 -11.05
C ASP A 94 11.82 8.50 -10.42
N ARG A 95 11.88 7.18 -10.66
CA ARG A 95 10.83 6.23 -10.30
C ARG A 95 11.41 5.13 -9.44
N VAL A 96 10.77 4.85 -8.31
CA VAL A 96 11.19 3.81 -7.37
C VAL A 96 10.00 2.92 -7.02
N PRO A 97 10.12 1.58 -7.15
CA PRO A 97 11.23 0.85 -7.76
C PRO A 97 11.33 0.98 -9.29
N ASN A 98 12.52 0.69 -9.84
CA ASN A 98 12.77 0.69 -11.29
C ASN A 98 12.02 -0.43 -12.05
N ASN A 99 11.71 -1.54 -11.37
CA ASN A 99 11.07 -2.72 -11.95
C ASN A 99 9.53 -2.63 -11.94
N GLY A 100 8.96 -1.47 -11.61
CA GLY A 100 7.52 -1.24 -11.62
C GLY A 100 6.92 -1.13 -10.21
N ALA A 101 5.59 -1.24 -10.14
CA ALA A 101 4.86 -1.08 -8.89
C ALA A 101 4.97 -2.33 -7.99
N VAL A 102 5.22 -2.10 -6.70
CA VAL A 102 5.22 -3.10 -5.65
C VAL A 102 3.80 -3.52 -5.33
N THR A 103 3.55 -4.81 -5.14
CA THR A 103 2.24 -5.33 -4.70
C THR A 103 2.26 -5.58 -3.20
N GLU A 104 1.29 -5.06 -2.48
CA GLU A 104 1.13 -5.24 -1.03
C GLU A 104 -0.28 -5.72 -0.67
N ARG A 105 -0.41 -6.39 0.50
CA ARG A 105 -1.71 -6.77 1.06
C ARG A 105 -2.42 -5.55 1.64
N ASN A 106 -3.71 -5.43 1.37
CA ASN A 106 -4.54 -4.33 1.87
C ASN A 106 -5.14 -4.58 3.27
N GLY A 107 -4.80 -5.71 3.89
CA GLY A 107 -5.27 -6.11 5.23
C GLY A 107 -6.68 -6.71 5.26
N LYS A 108 -7.35 -6.90 4.12
CA LYS A 108 -8.61 -7.65 4.05
C LYS A 108 -8.35 -9.15 4.22
N PRO A 109 -9.29 -9.89 4.85
CA PRO A 109 -9.22 -11.34 4.86
C PRO A 109 -9.32 -11.89 3.43
N GLU A 110 -8.62 -12.98 3.18
CA GLU A 110 -8.71 -13.69 1.91
C GLU A 110 -10.14 -14.16 1.68
N PRO A 111 -10.74 -13.91 0.49
CA PRO A 111 -12.09 -14.38 0.22
C PRO A 111 -12.13 -15.90 0.34
N LYS A 112 -13.04 -16.41 1.17
CA LYS A 112 -13.28 -17.85 1.27
C LYS A 112 -13.65 -18.35 -0.14
N PRO A 113 -13.06 -19.46 -0.63
CA PRO A 113 -13.43 -20.00 -1.92
C PRO A 113 -14.94 -20.22 -1.92
N THR A 114 -15.65 -19.52 -2.81
CA THR A 114 -17.05 -19.82 -3.07
C THR A 114 -17.03 -21.19 -3.73
N PRO A 115 -17.79 -22.19 -3.24
CA PRO A 115 -17.87 -23.47 -3.93
C PRO A 115 -18.29 -23.18 -5.37
N THR A 116 -17.41 -23.50 -6.31
CA THR A 116 -17.73 -23.49 -7.73
C THR A 116 -18.95 -24.37 -7.87
N LYS A 117 -20.10 -23.79 -8.21
CA LYS A 117 -21.22 -24.60 -8.69
C LYS A 117 -20.69 -25.28 -9.94
N THR A 118 -20.41 -26.58 -9.85
CA THR A 118 -20.29 -27.45 -11.00
C THR A 118 -21.48 -27.11 -11.90
N PRO A 119 -21.27 -26.72 -13.18
CA PRO A 119 -22.38 -26.58 -14.10
C PRO A 119 -23.18 -27.89 -14.07
N ASP A 120 -24.45 -27.81 -13.70
CA ASP A 120 -25.41 -28.92 -13.87
C ASP A 120 -25.33 -29.33 -15.34
N GLU A 121 -24.65 -30.45 -15.61
CA GLU A 121 -24.74 -31.15 -16.88
C GLU A 121 -26.17 -31.67 -17.00
N ASP A 122 -26.84 -31.22 -18.05
CA ASP A 122 -28.14 -31.69 -18.53
C ASP A 122 -28.16 -33.24 -18.59
N PRO A 123 -29.08 -33.95 -17.93
CA PRO A 123 -29.06 -35.41 -17.90
C PRO A 123 -29.62 -35.97 -19.22
N GLY A 124 -28.75 -36.08 -20.21
CA GLY A 124 -28.92 -37.01 -21.32
C GLY A 124 -28.84 -38.45 -20.80
N LEU A 125 -29.95 -39.18 -20.95
CA LEU A 125 -30.09 -40.62 -20.68
C LEU A 125 -28.88 -41.42 -21.19
N HIS A 126 -28.26 -42.23 -20.33
CA HIS A 126 -28.04 -43.68 -20.51
C HIS A 126 -26.87 -44.24 -19.65
N GLN A 127 -27.23 -45.20 -18.78
CA GLN A 127 -26.47 -46.36 -18.27
C GLN A 127 -25.55 -46.24 -17.03
N ALA A 128 -26.00 -46.94 -15.99
CA ALA A 128 -25.40 -47.61 -14.81
C ALA A 128 -23.95 -47.32 -14.31
N PRO A 129 -23.71 -47.41 -12.98
CA PRO A 129 -22.53 -46.84 -12.33
C PRO A 129 -21.32 -47.79 -12.32
N VAL A 130 -20.13 -47.22 -12.50
CA VAL A 130 -18.86 -47.79 -12.03
C VAL A 130 -18.33 -46.83 -10.96
N ASP A 131 -18.26 -47.30 -9.72
CA ASP A 131 -17.67 -46.57 -8.59
C ASP A 131 -16.18 -46.27 -8.87
N PRO A 132 -15.71 -45.03 -8.69
CA PRO A 132 -14.31 -44.78 -8.39
C PRO A 132 -14.09 -44.70 -6.87
N ASP A 133 -13.16 -45.53 -6.41
CA ASP A 133 -12.55 -45.62 -5.07
C ASP A 133 -12.33 -44.24 -4.39
N PRO A 134 -12.46 -44.12 -3.05
CA PRO A 134 -12.17 -42.88 -2.34
C PRO A 134 -10.69 -42.50 -2.46
N THR A 135 -10.42 -41.41 -3.19
CA THR A 135 -9.08 -40.80 -3.21
C THR A 135 -8.78 -40.22 -1.82
N GLU A 136 -7.73 -40.74 -1.16
CA GLU A 136 -7.27 -40.26 0.14
C GLU A 136 -6.99 -38.75 0.12
N SER A 137 -7.57 -38.06 1.09
CA SER A 137 -7.34 -36.64 1.36
C SER A 137 -5.89 -36.42 1.81
N PRO A 138 -5.17 -35.39 1.33
CA PRO A 138 -3.78 -35.20 1.74
C PRO A 138 -3.70 -34.79 3.21
N ALA A 139 -2.76 -35.40 3.93
CA ALA A 139 -2.49 -35.13 5.34
C ALA A 139 -2.13 -33.65 5.56
N ALA A 140 -2.69 -33.07 6.62
CA ALA A 140 -2.46 -31.68 7.00
C ALA A 140 -0.98 -31.44 7.37
N THR A 141 -0.33 -30.50 6.68
CA THR A 141 1.01 -30.01 7.06
C THR A 141 0.89 -29.12 8.30
N GLU A 142 1.61 -29.51 9.35
CA GLU A 142 1.73 -28.78 10.63
C GLU A 142 2.15 -27.31 10.41
N ALA A 143 1.49 -26.39 11.11
CA ALA A 143 1.76 -24.96 11.05
C ALA A 143 3.07 -24.61 11.80
N PRO A 144 3.84 -23.59 11.36
CA PRO A 144 5.08 -23.22 12.02
C PRO A 144 4.82 -22.60 13.40
N THR A 145 5.63 -22.98 14.38
CA THR A 145 5.64 -22.43 15.74
C THR A 145 5.95 -20.93 15.76
N ALA A 146 5.17 -20.18 16.54
CA ALA A 146 5.31 -18.73 16.70
C ALA A 146 6.68 -18.35 17.29
N THR A 147 7.37 -17.43 16.63
CA THR A 147 8.58 -16.78 17.15
C THR A 147 8.18 -15.65 18.10
N GLU A 148 8.76 -15.63 19.30
CA GLU A 148 8.45 -14.62 20.32
C GLU A 148 8.89 -13.21 19.90
N SER A 149 8.05 -12.23 20.26
CA SER A 149 8.28 -10.80 20.00
C SER A 149 9.47 -10.25 20.81
N PRO A 150 10.24 -9.30 20.27
CA PRO A 150 11.35 -8.70 20.99
C PRO A 150 10.86 -7.78 22.11
N ALA A 151 11.64 -7.72 23.20
CA ALA A 151 11.38 -6.87 24.35
C ALA A 151 11.52 -5.37 24.01
N ALA A 152 10.67 -4.55 24.63
CA ALA A 152 10.64 -3.10 24.44
C ALA A 152 11.92 -2.43 24.95
N THR A 153 12.52 -1.55 24.15
CA THR A 153 13.65 -0.69 24.52
C THR A 153 13.14 0.57 25.19
N GLU A 154 13.74 0.94 26.33
CA GLU A 154 13.34 2.10 27.14
C GLU A 154 13.67 3.45 26.46
N SER A 155 12.82 4.45 26.70
CA SER A 155 12.94 5.80 26.17
C SER A 155 14.10 6.59 26.80
N PRO A 156 14.76 7.49 26.06
CA PRO A 156 15.84 8.31 26.60
C PRO A 156 15.31 9.44 27.51
N ALA A 157 16.12 9.81 28.50
CA ALA A 157 15.85 10.89 29.43
C ALA A 157 15.91 12.28 28.78
N ALA A 158 15.08 13.20 29.26
CA ALA A 158 14.98 14.58 28.76
C ALA A 158 16.23 15.40 29.10
N THR A 159 16.70 16.20 28.13
CA THR A 159 17.81 17.16 28.29
C THR A 159 17.26 18.53 28.65
N GLU A 160 17.87 19.19 29.63
CA GLU A 160 17.44 20.50 30.15
C GLU A 160 17.75 21.67 29.20
N SER A 161 16.90 22.71 29.25
CA SER A 161 16.98 23.93 28.43
C SER A 161 18.12 24.87 28.86
N PRO A 162 18.72 25.64 27.94
CA PRO A 162 19.78 26.59 28.29
C PRO A 162 19.22 27.88 28.91
N ALA A 163 20.03 28.49 29.78
CA ALA A 163 19.74 29.76 30.45
C ALA A 163 19.80 30.96 29.49
N ALA A 164 18.92 31.94 29.72
CA ALA A 164 18.85 33.18 28.95
C ALA A 164 20.06 34.10 29.21
N THR A 165 20.60 34.69 28.15
CA THR A 165 21.67 35.70 28.21
C THR A 165 21.05 37.10 28.23
N GLU A 166 21.36 37.88 29.26
CA GLU A 166 20.99 39.31 29.33
C GLU A 166 21.92 40.15 28.43
N SER A 167 21.36 41.15 27.76
CA SER A 167 22.07 42.07 26.86
C SER A 167 22.43 43.39 27.57
N PRO A 168 23.53 44.06 27.19
CA PRO A 168 24.07 45.24 27.87
C PRO A 168 23.28 46.54 27.65
#